data_AF-A0AAD8ELU5-F1
#
_entry.id   AF-A0AAD8ELU5-F1
#
_cell.length_a   1.000
_cell.length_b   1.000
_cell.length_c   1.000
_cell.angle_alpha   90.00
_cell.angle_beta   90.00
_cell.angle_gamma   90.00
#
_symmetry.space_group_name_H-M   'P 1'
#
loop_
_entity.id
_entity.type
_entity.pdbx_description
1 polymer ?
#
loop_
_entity_poly.entity_id
_entity_poly.type
_entity_poly.pdbx_seq_one_letter_code
_entity_poly.pdbx_strand_id
1 'polypeptide(L)'
;MAVGDVTCQLVVDKKTLQTLDGVRVLKFGSIGLFFVGPVLLNWYRFLHRMLKPPYLPLKKVACDQLFCAPLLLFTITSAVSLLENNGIEETKHRLRESYLQILMANYKLWPLVQTVNFSFVPLNYQVLVVQTVAIFWNTYLSYKTHEKII
;
A
#
# COMPACT_ATOMS: atom_id res chain seq x y z
N MET A 1 5.68 5.55 1.51
CA MET A 1 5.86 5.08 0.12
C MET A 1 7.25 5.41 -0.41
N ALA A 2 7.68 6.68 -0.46
CA ALA A 2 9.02 7.06 -0.94
C ALA A 2 10.19 6.25 -0.34
N VAL A 3 10.23 6.09 0.99
CA VAL A 3 11.28 5.29 1.66
C VAL A 3 11.29 3.83 1.20
N GLY A 4 10.10 3.25 0.98
CA GLY A 4 9.98 1.88 0.48
C GLY A 4 10.51 1.75 -0.95
N ASP A 5 10.26 2.74 -1.80
CA ASP A 5 10.78 2.82 -3.16
C ASP A 5 12.31 2.97 -3.19
N VAL A 6 12.87 3.88 -2.38
CA VAL A 6 14.33 4.02 -2.20
C VAL A 6 14.94 2.68 -1.77
N THR A 7 14.32 2.00 -0.81
CA THR A 7 14.78 0.69 -0.33
C THR A 7 14.71 -0.36 -1.45
N CYS A 8 13.66 -0.36 -2.27
CA CYS A 8 13.56 -1.25 -3.44
C CYS A 8 14.70 -0.99 -4.42
N GLN A 9 14.93 0.26 -4.77
CA GLN A 9 15.97 0.64 -5.74
C GLN A 9 17.38 0.25 -5.26
N LEU A 10 17.68 0.44 -3.97
CA LEU A 10 18.99 0.11 -3.42
C LEU A 10 19.19 -1.40 -3.19
N VAL A 11 18.19 -2.07 -2.61
CA VAL A 11 18.33 -3.45 -2.14
C VAL A 11 17.97 -4.47 -3.22
N VAL A 12 16.93 -4.20 -4.00
CA VAL A 12 16.40 -5.13 -5.02
C VAL A 12 17.01 -4.82 -6.39
N ASP A 13 16.91 -3.58 -6.85
CA ASP A 13 17.43 -3.18 -8.16
C ASP A 13 18.97 -2.99 -8.16
N LYS A 14 19.62 -3.14 -6.99
CA LYS A 14 21.07 -2.98 -6.77
C LYS A 14 21.63 -1.65 -7.28
N LYS A 15 20.82 -0.58 -7.26
CA LYS A 15 21.27 0.77 -7.60
C LYS A 15 22.13 1.35 -6.48
N THR A 16 22.95 2.34 -6.85
CA THR A 16 23.70 3.16 -5.89
C THR A 16 22.95 4.47 -5.67
N LEU A 17 23.27 5.22 -4.60
CA LEU A 17 22.68 6.54 -4.34
C LEU A 17 22.83 7.52 -5.52
N GLN A 18 23.88 7.36 -6.32
CA GLN A 18 24.13 8.18 -7.52
C GLN A 18 23.26 7.79 -8.72
N THR A 19 22.79 6.54 -8.81
CA THR A 19 21.98 6.03 -9.93
C THR A 19 20.49 5.90 -9.59
N LEU A 20 20.10 6.51 -8.47
CA LEU A 20 18.76 6.46 -7.92
C LEU A 20 17.79 7.26 -8.80
N ASP A 21 16.65 6.65 -9.13
CA ASP A 21 15.61 7.31 -9.91
C ASP A 21 14.77 8.21 -8.99
N GLY A 22 15.17 9.48 -8.91
CA GLY A 22 14.48 10.48 -8.08
C GLY A 22 13.07 10.81 -8.57
N VAL A 23 12.78 10.65 -9.87
CA VAL A 23 11.45 10.87 -10.43
C VAL A 23 10.50 9.78 -9.97
N ARG A 24 10.93 8.52 -9.98
CA ARG A 24 10.18 7.38 -9.41
C ARG A 24 9.91 7.57 -7.92
N VAL A 25 10.91 7.97 -7.14
CA VAL A 25 10.73 8.29 -5.71
C VAL A 25 9.69 9.40 -5.51
N LEU A 26 9.74 10.45 -6.33
CA LEU A 26 8.79 11.56 -6.24
C LEU A 26 7.36 11.13 -6.58
N LYS A 27 7.17 10.28 -7.61
CA LYS A 27 5.86 9.71 -7.97
C LYS A 27 5.29 8.86 -6.83
N PHE A 28 6.08 7.92 -6.30
CA PHE A 28 5.68 7.08 -5.15
C PHE A 28 5.43 7.91 -3.89
N GLY A 29 6.28 8.91 -3.64
CA GLY A 29 6.14 9.85 -2.54
C GLY A 29 4.84 10.65 -2.62
N SER A 30 4.52 11.18 -3.80
CA SER A 30 3.31 11.95 -4.07
C SER A 30 2.04 11.12 -3.86
N ILE A 31 2.00 9.88 -4.36
CA ILE A 31 0.88 8.95 -4.09
C ILE A 31 0.72 8.74 -2.58
N GLY A 32 1.83 8.49 -1.87
CA GLY A 32 1.81 8.26 -0.43
C GLY A 32 1.29 9.45 0.36
N LEU A 33 1.77 10.66 0.03
CA LEU A 33 1.51 11.87 0.79
C LEU A 33 0.12 12.44 0.51
N PHE A 34 -0.27 12.55 -0.75
CA PHE A 34 -1.50 13.25 -1.14
C PHE A 34 -2.72 12.33 -1.27
N PHE A 35 -2.51 11.02 -1.42
CA PHE A 35 -3.60 10.07 -1.59
C PHE A 35 -3.69 9.07 -0.44
N VAL A 36 -2.69 8.21 -0.28
CA VAL A 36 -2.76 7.09 0.67
C VAL A 36 -2.86 7.57 2.12
N GLY A 37 -2.06 8.56 2.50
CA GLY A 37 -2.11 9.15 3.84
C GLY A 37 -3.50 9.66 4.22
N PRO A 38 -4.07 10.66 3.51
CA PRO A 38 -5.41 11.17 3.76
C PRO A 38 -6.49 10.08 3.75
N VAL A 39 -6.44 9.14 2.81
CA VAL A 39 -7.43 8.05 2.72
C VAL A 39 -7.37 7.17 3.96
N LEU A 40 -6.19 6.71 4.36
CA LEU A 40 -6.02 5.86 5.55
C LEU A 40 -6.45 6.60 6.83
N LEU A 41 -6.03 7.85 7.04
CA LEU A 41 -6.44 8.61 8.23
C LEU A 41 -7.98 8.71 8.36
N ASN A 42 -8.65 8.99 7.25
CA ASN A 42 -10.12 9.08 7.24
C ASN A 42 -10.78 7.71 7.41
N TRP A 43 -10.22 6.66 6.80
CA TRP A 43 -10.72 5.29 6.93
C TRP A 43 -10.69 4.78 8.37
N TYR A 44 -9.60 5.01 9.10
CA TYR A 44 -9.48 4.56 10.50
C TYR A 44 -10.46 5.30 11.42
N ARG A 45 -10.68 6.61 11.17
CA ARG A 45 -11.71 7.39 11.86
C ARG A 45 -13.12 6.87 11.56
N PHE A 46 -13.40 6.52 10.31
CA PHE A 46 -14.66 5.93 9.89
C PHE A 46 -14.92 4.59 10.61
N LEU A 47 -13.95 3.66 10.57
CA LEU A 47 -14.04 2.37 11.25
C LEU A 47 -14.25 2.52 12.76
N HIS A 48 -13.61 3.50 13.39
CA HIS A 48 -13.78 3.78 14.82
C HIS A 48 -15.18 4.30 15.17
N ARG A 49 -15.77 5.14 14.31
CA ARG A 49 -17.12 5.70 14.52
C ARG A 49 -18.21 4.66 14.29
N MET A 50 -18.12 3.90 13.20
CA MET A 50 -19.17 3.00 12.72
C MET A 50 -19.22 1.66 13.43
N LEU A 51 -18.06 1.07 13.74
CA LEU A 51 -18.01 -0.27 14.33
C LEU A 51 -17.98 -0.18 15.86
N LYS A 52 -18.82 -1.00 16.50
CA LYS A 52 -18.94 -1.09 17.97
C LYS A 52 -18.80 -2.55 18.42
N PRO A 53 -18.45 -2.79 19.71
CA PRO A 53 -18.41 -4.12 20.30
C PRO A 53 -19.75 -4.88 20.16
N PRO A 54 -19.76 -6.23 20.28
CA PRO A 54 -18.61 -7.11 20.46
C PRO A 54 -17.83 -7.35 19.15
N TYR A 55 -16.65 -8.00 19.26
CA TYR A 55 -15.75 -8.37 18.16
C TYR A 55 -15.20 -7.20 17.34
N LEU A 56 -14.99 -6.06 17.98
CA LEU A 56 -14.59 -4.82 17.31
C LEU A 56 -13.33 -4.97 16.44
N PRO A 57 -12.23 -5.61 16.88
CA PRO A 57 -11.04 -5.79 16.05
C PRO A 57 -11.33 -6.62 14.79
N LEU A 58 -12.04 -7.75 14.93
CA LEU A 58 -12.34 -8.65 13.82
C LEU A 58 -13.23 -7.97 12.76
N LYS A 59 -14.25 -7.21 13.20
CA LYS A 59 -15.11 -6.42 12.29
C LYS A 59 -14.31 -5.37 11.52
N LYS A 60 -13.36 -4.71 12.18
CA LYS A 60 -12.48 -3.72 11.54
C LYS A 60 -11.58 -4.37 10.50
N VAL A 61 -10.94 -5.49 10.85
CA VAL A 61 -10.09 -6.25 9.90
C VAL A 61 -10.92 -6.72 8.70
N ALA A 62 -12.09 -7.31 8.93
CA ALA A 62 -12.95 -7.77 7.84
C ALA A 62 -13.35 -6.61 6.92
N CYS A 63 -13.76 -5.46 7.47
CA CYS A 63 -14.11 -4.29 6.68
C CYS A 63 -12.90 -3.71 5.92
N ASP A 64 -11.75 -3.64 6.57
CA ASP A 64 -10.50 -3.17 5.96
C ASP A 64 -10.09 -4.05 4.76
N GLN A 65 -10.11 -5.37 4.94
CA GLN A 65 -9.63 -6.31 3.95
C GLN A 65 -10.65 -6.55 2.82
N LEU A 66 -11.95 -6.46 3.07
CA LEU A 66 -12.97 -6.64 2.03
C LEU A 66 -13.23 -5.39 1.19
N PHE A 67 -13.06 -4.20 1.77
CA PHE A 67 -13.41 -2.94 1.09
C PHE A 67 -12.21 -2.03 0.86
N CYS A 68 -11.46 -1.70 1.91
CA CYS A 68 -10.37 -0.73 1.77
C CYS A 68 -9.20 -1.29 0.96
N ALA A 69 -8.69 -2.47 1.33
CA ALA A 69 -7.50 -3.05 0.69
C ALA A 69 -7.69 -3.27 -0.82
N PRO A 70 -8.78 -3.87 -1.33
CA PRO A 70 -8.96 -4.06 -2.77
C PRO A 70 -9.01 -2.73 -3.53
N LEU A 71 -9.83 -1.79 -3.05
CA LEU A 71 -10.02 -0.49 -3.70
C LEU A 71 -8.72 0.32 -3.67
N LEU A 72 -8.06 0.40 -2.51
CA LEU A 72 -6.84 1.16 -2.33
C LEU A 72 -5.71 0.60 -3.19
N LEU A 73 -5.52 -0.72 -3.23
CA LEU A 73 -4.49 -1.35 -4.04
C LEU A 73 -4.76 -1.20 -5.53
N PHE A 74 -6.01 -1.32 -5.96
CA PHE A 74 -6.39 -1.09 -7.35
C PHE A 74 -6.04 0.34 -7.76
N THR A 75 -6.40 1.33 -6.93
CA THR A 75 -6.11 2.73 -7.21
C THR A 75 -4.61 3.03 -7.19
N ILE A 76 -3.86 2.53 -6.20
CA ILE A 76 -2.40 2.75 -6.14
C ILE A 76 -1.72 2.15 -7.35
N THR A 77 -2.02 0.89 -7.69
CA THR A 77 -1.37 0.20 -8.83
C THR A 77 -1.70 0.90 -10.15
N SER A 78 -2.95 1.33 -10.32
CA SER A 78 -3.36 2.13 -11.49
C SER A 78 -2.64 3.47 -11.55
N ALA A 79 -2.56 4.18 -10.42
CA ALA A 79 -1.92 5.49 -10.32
C ALA A 79 -0.43 5.42 -10.62
N VAL A 80 0.27 4.40 -10.09
CA VAL A 80 1.69 4.17 -10.39
C VAL A 80 1.89 3.98 -11.90
N SER A 81 1.12 3.07 -12.51
CA SER A 81 1.24 2.80 -13.95
C SER A 81 0.96 4.03 -14.81
N LEU A 82 -0.08 4.80 -14.50
CA LEU A 82 -0.41 6.03 -15.25
C LEU A 82 0.67 7.11 -15.06
N LEU A 83 1.23 7.25 -13.86
CA LEU A 83 2.32 8.20 -13.60
C LEU A 83 3.63 7.79 -14.29
N GLU A 84 3.80 6.52 -14.64
CA GLU A 84 4.90 6.04 -15.48
C GLU A 84 4.72 6.36 -16.97
N ASN A 85 3.66 7.08 -17.35
CA ASN A 85 3.26 7.37 -18.73
C ASN A 85 2.89 6.12 -19.53
N ASN A 86 2.55 5.02 -18.86
CA ASN A 86 1.97 3.87 -19.53
C ASN A 86 0.56 4.26 -20.00
N GLY A 87 0.21 3.90 -21.24
CA GLY A 87 -1.13 4.13 -21.76
C GLY A 87 -2.21 3.43 -20.93
N ILE A 88 -3.48 3.80 -21.14
CA ILE A 88 -4.62 3.17 -20.43
C ILE A 88 -4.66 1.65 -20.70
N GLU A 89 -4.39 1.22 -21.93
CA GLU A 89 -4.40 -0.21 -22.29
C GLU A 89 -3.26 -0.98 -21.61
N GLU A 90 -2.07 -0.40 -21.54
CA GLU A 90 -0.94 -0.99 -20.82
C GLU A 90 -1.21 -1.05 -19.31
N THR A 91 -1.84 -0.01 -18.76
CA THR A 91 -2.26 0.00 -17.35
C THR A 91 -3.27 -1.12 -17.06
N LYS A 92 -4.27 -1.32 -17.93
CA LYS A 92 -5.21 -2.44 -17.81
C LYS A 92 -4.49 -3.79 -17.88
N HIS A 93 -3.52 -3.94 -18.78
CA HIS A 93 -2.72 -5.15 -18.90
C HIS A 93 -1.94 -5.43 -17.62
N ARG A 94 -1.18 -4.46 -17.11
CA ARG A 94 -0.42 -4.58 -15.85
C ARG A 94 -1.32 -4.89 -14.67
N LEU A 95 -2.50 -4.28 -14.59
CA LEU A 95 -3.47 -4.59 -13.54
C LEU A 95 -3.92 -6.05 -13.62
N ARG A 96 -4.27 -6.57 -14.81
CA ARG A 96 -4.68 -7.97 -14.97
C ARG A 96 -3.60 -8.95 -14.49
N GLU A 97 -2.34 -8.65 -14.79
CA GLU A 97 -1.19 -9.51 -14.45
C GLU A 97 -0.79 -9.45 -12.97
N SER A 98 -0.71 -8.23 -12.41
CA SER A 98 -0.09 -8.00 -11.10
C SER A 98 -1.09 -7.81 -9.96
N TYR A 99 -2.30 -7.30 -10.22
CA TYR A 99 -3.22 -6.87 -9.17
C TYR A 99 -3.59 -8.03 -8.23
N LEU A 100 -3.94 -9.20 -8.78
CA LEU A 100 -4.30 -10.35 -7.96
C LEU A 100 -3.12 -10.85 -7.12
N GLN A 101 -1.90 -10.81 -7.67
CA GLN A 101 -0.69 -11.18 -6.92
C GLN A 101 -0.44 -10.22 -5.76
N ILE A 102 -0.58 -8.92 -6.01
CA ILE A 102 -0.44 -7.87 -4.99
C ILE A 102 -1.54 -8.03 -3.93
N LEU A 103 -2.79 -8.27 -4.33
CA LEU A 103 -3.92 -8.45 -3.41
C LEU A 103 -3.75 -9.70 -2.55
N MET A 104 -3.34 -10.83 -3.13
CA MET A 104 -3.06 -12.05 -2.37
C MET A 104 -1.90 -11.86 -1.40
N ALA A 105 -0.82 -11.17 -1.81
CA ALA A 105 0.27 -10.81 -0.90
C ALA A 105 -0.22 -9.91 0.24
N ASN A 106 -1.14 -8.99 -0.04
CA ASN A 106 -1.75 -8.13 0.97
C ASN A 106 -2.49 -8.97 2.03
N TYR A 107 -3.33 -9.91 1.59
CA TYR A 107 -4.08 -10.80 2.49
C TYR A 107 -3.20 -11.77 3.28
N LYS A 108 -1.96 -12.02 2.87
CA LYS A 108 -1.01 -12.82 3.67
C LYS A 108 -0.39 -12.02 4.82
N LEU A 109 -0.29 -10.70 4.70
CA LEU A 109 0.40 -9.84 5.64
C LEU A 109 -0.57 -9.03 6.52
N TRP A 110 -1.46 -8.29 5.89
CA TRP A 110 -2.21 -7.22 6.54
C TRP A 110 -3.31 -7.70 7.48
N PRO A 111 -4.02 -8.82 7.26
CA PRO A 111 -5.01 -9.29 8.24
C PRO A 111 -4.39 -9.53 9.62
N LEU A 112 -3.18 -10.12 9.67
CA LEU A 112 -2.47 -10.36 10.93
C LEU A 112 -2.03 -9.04 11.56
N VAL A 113 -1.38 -8.17 10.79
CA VAL A 113 -0.90 -6.86 11.25
C VAL A 113 -2.06 -6.02 11.79
N GLN A 114 -3.18 -5.97 11.06
CA GLN A 114 -4.36 -5.19 11.45
C GLN A 114 -5.10 -5.80 12.65
N THR A 115 -5.11 -7.13 12.79
CA THR A 115 -5.66 -7.77 13.98
C THR A 115 -4.90 -7.33 15.22
N VAL A 116 -3.56 -7.37 15.18
CA VAL A 116 -2.72 -6.88 16.28
C VAL A 116 -2.95 -5.38 16.51
N ASN A 117 -2.94 -4.58 15.43
CA ASN A 117 -3.12 -3.13 15.51
C ASN A 117 -4.45 -2.73 16.15
N PHE A 118 -5.57 -3.28 15.68
CA PHE A 118 -6.89 -2.95 16.20
C PHE A 118 -7.20 -3.53 17.58
N SER A 119 -6.45 -4.56 18.01
CA SER A 119 -6.63 -5.18 19.33
C SER A 119 -5.85 -4.46 20.42
N PHE A 120 -4.62 -4.02 20.13
CA PHE A 120 -3.68 -3.56 21.17
C PHE A 120 -3.29 -2.08 21.06
N VAL A 121 -3.46 -1.46 19.88
CA VAL A 121 -2.93 -0.11 19.64
C VAL A 121 -4.06 0.93 19.75
N PRO A 122 -3.91 1.97 20.58
CA PRO A 122 -4.87 3.07 20.65
C PRO A 122 -5.00 3.79 19.30
N LEU A 123 -6.19 4.30 18.98
CA LEU A 123 -6.53 4.88 17.66
C LEU A 123 -5.47 5.86 17.13
N ASN A 124 -4.95 6.74 17.99
CA ASN A 124 -3.99 7.78 17.61
C ASN A 124 -2.64 7.23 17.13
N TYR A 125 -2.28 6.00 17.53
CA TYR A 125 -1.01 5.35 17.18
C TYR A 125 -1.16 4.27 16.11
N GLN A 126 -2.40 3.90 15.74
CA GLN A 126 -2.65 2.81 14.78
C GLN A 126 -2.02 3.08 13.41
N VAL A 127 -2.08 4.34 12.95
CA VAL A 127 -1.43 4.75 11.71
C VAL A 127 0.08 4.62 11.83
N LEU A 128 0.68 5.04 12.96
CA LEU A 128 2.13 4.97 13.16
C LEU A 128 2.64 3.53 13.07
N VAL A 129 1.96 2.58 13.72
CA VAL A 129 2.31 1.14 13.67
C VAL A 129 2.17 0.58 12.26
N VAL A 130 1.12 0.96 11.53
CA VAL A 130 0.94 0.56 10.14
C VAL A 130 2.06 1.10 9.25
N GLN A 131 2.50 2.33 9.50
CA GLN A 131 3.56 2.95 8.70
C GLN A 131 4.93 2.28 8.87
N THR A 132 5.22 1.63 10.00
CA THR A 132 6.49 0.89 10.17
C THR A 132 6.52 -0.36 9.30
N VAL A 133 5.45 -1.15 9.32
CA VAL A 133 5.28 -2.32 8.44
C VAL A 133 5.17 -1.89 6.98
N ALA A 134 4.56 -0.72 6.73
CA ALA A 134 4.39 -0.18 5.39
C ALA A 134 5.72 0.12 4.69
N ILE A 135 6.84 0.28 5.38
CA ILE A 135 8.15 0.44 4.72
C ILE A 135 8.44 -0.80 3.87
N PHE A 136 8.36 -1.99 4.48
CA PHE A 136 8.58 -3.27 3.81
C PHE A 136 7.52 -3.54 2.73
N TRP A 137 6.24 -3.26 3.03
CA TRP A 137 5.16 -3.41 2.05
C TRP A 137 5.36 -2.50 0.83
N ASN A 138 5.75 -1.24 1.04
CA ASN A 138 5.98 -0.31 -0.06
C ASN A 138 7.21 -0.67 -0.89
N THR A 139 8.23 -1.31 -0.29
CA THR A 139 9.33 -1.91 -1.03
C THR A 139 8.85 -3.04 -1.94
N TYR A 140 8.05 -3.97 -1.42
CA TYR A 140 7.43 -5.02 -2.22
C TYR A 140 6.55 -4.45 -3.34
N LEU A 141 5.73 -3.44 -3.04
CA LEU A 141 4.85 -2.82 -4.03
C LEU A 141 5.65 -2.13 -5.14
N SER A 142 6.69 -1.38 -4.77
CA SER A 142 7.59 -0.74 -5.72
C SER A 142 8.28 -1.76 -6.63
N TYR A 143 8.72 -2.90 -6.08
CA TYR A 143 9.27 -4.00 -6.86
C TYR A 143 8.23 -4.55 -7.84
N LYS A 144 7.04 -4.92 -7.35
CA LYS A 144 6.01 -5.56 -8.18
C LYS A 144 5.44 -4.68 -9.26
N THR A 145 5.35 -3.37 -9.07
CA THR A 145 4.84 -2.47 -10.12
C THR A 145 5.87 -2.21 -11.22
N HIS A 146 7.17 -2.38 -10.94
CA HIS A 146 8.27 -2.15 -11.88
C HIS A 146 8.94 -3.43 -12.39
N GLU A 147 8.51 -4.59 -11.91
CA GLU A 147 8.93 -5.89 -12.43
C GLU A 147 8.52 -6.00 -13.90
N LYS A 148 9.46 -6.37 -14.77
CA LYS A 148 9.17 -6.58 -16.20
C LYS A 148 8.28 -7.82 -16.32
N ILE A 149 7.11 -7.65 -16.93
CA ILE A 149 6.26 -8.77 -17.33
C ILE A 149 6.97 -9.43 -18.52
N ILE A 150 7.45 -10.66 -18.33
CA ILE A 150 8.13 -11.48 -19.36
C ILE A 150 7.09 -12.11 -20.27
#